data_AF-A0AAV5FIR3-F1
#
_entry.id   AF-A0AAV5FIR3-F1
#
_cell.length_a   1.000
_cell.length_b   1.000
_cell.length_c   1.000
_cell.angle_alpha   90.00
_cell.angle_beta   90.00
_cell.angle_gamma   90.00
#
_symmetry.space_group_name_H-M   'P 1'
#
loop_
_entity.id
_entity.type
_entity.pdbx_description
1 polymer ?
#
loop_
_entity_poly.entity_id
_entity_poly.type
_entity_poly.pdbx_seq_one_letter_code
_entity_poly.pdbx_strand_id
1 'polypeptide(L)'
;MPCWVTPFPIKYLGLPLSTKKIPKAHLQPLVDKVAAKLPLWQGPLMPRSSRLVLIKSVLASLPIYALMAEKLPPWVIEEINSIYRRFFWAGGDTDIRGKCMVNWTLVCSPKEFGGLGVLDFKLAGFALRVIWLWMQRTAEDLAWSELKLASESEIQAFFDVSVVVMVGKGTRTLFWMDRWIDGKSISEIAPAVNEAGPVDNGVESESAESRKENSRKPTKWTH
;
A
#
# COMPACT_ATOMS: atom_id res chain seq x y z
N MET A 1 -6.73 13.95 31.43
CA MET A 1 -7.25 12.58 31.25
C MET A 1 -6.07 11.63 31.24
N PRO A 2 -6.09 10.51 31.98
CA PRO A 2 -5.00 9.53 31.92
C PRO A 2 -5.01 8.83 30.55
N CYS A 3 -3.93 8.94 29.78
CA CYS A 3 -3.75 8.17 28.54
C CYS A 3 -3.17 6.79 28.89
N TRP A 4 -3.82 5.71 28.45
CA TRP A 4 -3.33 4.36 28.68
C TRP A 4 -2.51 3.90 27.48
N VAL A 5 -1.23 3.62 27.73
CA VAL A 5 -0.33 3.08 26.72
C VAL A 5 -0.62 1.60 26.55
N THR A 6 -1.07 1.20 25.37
CA THR A 6 -1.25 -0.21 25.01
C THR A 6 -0.06 -0.68 24.19
N PRO A 7 0.40 -1.93 24.37
CA PRO A 7 1.48 -2.49 23.56
C PRO A 7 0.95 -2.99 22.20
N PHE A 8 1.79 -2.94 21.17
CA PHE A 8 1.50 -3.54 19.87
C PHE A 8 1.42 -5.08 19.95
N PRO A 9 0.56 -5.73 19.13
CA PRO A 9 -0.33 -5.16 18.11
C PRO A 9 -1.66 -4.63 18.69
N ILE A 10 -2.07 -3.44 18.23
CA ILE A 10 -3.30 -2.76 18.69
C ILE A 10 -4.27 -2.64 17.52
N LYS A 11 -5.58 -2.72 17.78
CA LYS A 11 -6.60 -2.44 16.76
C LYS A 11 -6.88 -0.94 16.70
N TYR A 12 -6.67 -0.34 15.54
CA TYR A 12 -6.98 1.06 15.28
C TYR A 12 -7.84 1.15 14.02
N LEU A 13 -8.98 1.85 14.11
CA LEU A 13 -9.96 1.98 13.03
C LEU A 13 -10.36 0.63 12.38
N GLY A 14 -10.30 -0.45 13.16
CA GLY A 14 -10.67 -1.79 12.70
C GLY A 14 -9.57 -2.57 11.98
N LEU A 15 -8.35 -2.02 11.87
CA LEU A 15 -7.16 -2.70 11.36
C LEU A 15 -6.12 -2.93 12.47
N PRO A 16 -5.34 -4.02 12.41
CA PRO A 16 -4.24 -4.24 13.34
C PRO A 16 -3.05 -3.35 12.97
N LEU A 17 -2.66 -2.46 13.87
CA LEU A 17 -1.40 -1.73 13.83
C LEU A 17 -0.31 -2.54 14.52
N SER A 18 0.85 -2.61 13.88
CA SER A 18 2.01 -3.33 14.38
C SER A 18 3.27 -2.71 13.81
N THR A 19 4.35 -2.67 14.60
CA THR A 19 5.69 -2.28 14.14
C THR A 19 6.43 -3.43 13.45
N LYS A 20 5.87 -4.64 13.51
CA LYS A 20 6.38 -5.87 12.89
C LYS A 20 5.36 -6.43 11.91
N LYS A 21 5.78 -7.40 11.08
CA LYS A 21 4.88 -8.15 10.20
C LYS A 21 3.65 -8.64 10.98
N ILE A 22 2.48 -8.31 10.47
CA ILE A 22 1.21 -8.61 11.13
C ILE A 22 0.98 -10.14 11.08
N PRO A 23 0.70 -10.80 12.22
CA PRO A 23 0.45 -12.24 12.23
C PRO A 23 -0.83 -12.58 11.48
N LYS A 24 -0.90 -13.79 10.92
CA LYS A 24 -2.09 -14.30 10.21
C LYS A 24 -3.38 -14.13 11.03
N ALA A 25 -3.32 -14.45 12.33
CA ALA A 25 -4.46 -14.35 13.24
C ALA A 25 -5.09 -12.95 13.33
N HIS A 26 -4.30 -11.88 13.13
CA HIS A 26 -4.82 -10.51 13.18
C HIS A 26 -5.44 -10.06 11.85
N LEU A 27 -5.09 -10.70 10.73
CA LEU A 27 -5.65 -10.43 9.41
C LEU A 27 -6.84 -11.32 9.07
N GLN A 28 -6.95 -12.50 9.69
CA GLN A 28 -8.10 -13.40 9.52
C GLN A 28 -9.46 -12.70 9.72
N PRO A 29 -9.65 -11.82 10.73
CA PRO A 29 -10.90 -11.09 10.90
C PRO A 29 -11.28 -10.21 9.71
N LEU A 30 -10.33 -9.77 8.88
CA LEU A 30 -10.63 -9.03 7.65
C LEU A 30 -11.32 -9.95 6.63
N VAL A 31 -10.77 -11.14 6.43
CA VAL A 31 -11.34 -12.18 5.55
C VAL A 31 -12.71 -12.59 6.05
N ASP A 32 -12.85 -12.81 7.35
CA ASP A 32 -14.11 -13.21 7.97
C ASP A 32 -15.17 -12.10 7.83
N LYS A 33 -14.80 -10.83 7.96
CA LYS A 33 -15.71 -9.70 7.70
C LYS A 33 -16.17 -9.67 6.25
N VAL A 34 -15.28 -9.93 5.30
CA VAL A 34 -15.64 -10.00 3.87
C VAL A 34 -16.61 -11.16 3.62
N ALA A 35 -16.35 -12.33 4.20
CA ALA A 35 -17.25 -13.48 4.11
C ALA A 35 -18.62 -13.19 4.76
N ALA A 36 -18.64 -12.54 5.93
CA ALA A 36 -19.86 -12.20 6.65
C ALA A 36 -20.73 -11.15 5.93
N LYS A 37 -20.15 -10.34 5.04
CA LYS A 37 -20.91 -9.41 4.18
C LYS A 37 -21.66 -10.10 3.06
N LEU A 38 -21.39 -11.38 2.80
CA LEU A 38 -22.11 -12.17 1.80
C LEU A 38 -23.33 -12.85 2.43
N PRO A 39 -24.55 -12.46 2.05
CA PRO A 39 -25.74 -13.14 2.51
C PRO A 39 -25.81 -14.55 1.90
N LEU A 40 -25.46 -15.56 2.71
CA LEU A 40 -25.42 -16.98 2.33
C LEU A 40 -26.72 -17.46 1.69
N TRP A 41 -27.88 -16.98 2.17
CA TRP A 41 -29.20 -17.37 1.67
C TRP A 41 -29.66 -16.61 0.42
N GLN A 42 -29.13 -15.41 0.18
CA GLN A 42 -29.52 -14.60 -0.99
C GLN A 42 -28.73 -14.97 -2.24
N GLY A 43 -27.48 -15.43 -2.06
CA GLY A 43 -26.59 -15.73 -3.19
C GLY A 43 -27.19 -16.68 -4.25
N PRO A 44 -27.91 -17.76 -3.90
CA PRO A 44 -28.51 -18.66 -4.89
C PRO A 44 -29.71 -18.03 -5.61
N LEU A 45 -30.41 -17.10 -4.94
CA LEU A 45 -31.57 -16.39 -5.47
C LEU A 45 -31.18 -15.19 -6.36
N MET A 46 -29.90 -14.81 -6.37
CA MET A 46 -29.41 -13.66 -7.12
C MET A 46 -28.91 -14.02 -8.53
N PRO A 47 -29.33 -13.27 -9.57
CA PRO A 47 -28.75 -13.42 -10.89
C PRO A 47 -27.28 -13.01 -10.89
N ARG A 48 -26.48 -13.54 -11.84
CA ARG A 48 -25.03 -13.29 -11.90
C ARG A 48 -24.68 -11.81 -12.03
N SER A 49 -25.49 -11.04 -12.75
CA SER A 49 -25.33 -9.59 -12.88
C SER A 49 -25.43 -8.87 -11.52
N SER A 50 -26.43 -9.18 -10.71
CA SER A 50 -26.58 -8.60 -9.37
C SER A 50 -25.45 -9.01 -8.44
N ARG A 51 -24.98 -10.26 -8.53
CA ARG A 51 -23.80 -10.73 -7.78
C ARG A 51 -22.54 -9.95 -8.16
N LEU A 52 -22.34 -9.71 -9.46
CA LEU A 52 -21.21 -8.89 -9.94
C LEU A 52 -21.27 -7.47 -9.38
N VAL A 53 -22.45 -6.84 -9.42
CA VAL A 53 -22.63 -5.48 -8.90
C VAL A 53 -22.30 -5.44 -7.40
N LEU A 54 -22.80 -6.40 -6.62
CA LEU A 54 -22.54 -6.48 -5.18
C LEU A 54 -21.05 -6.64 -4.86
N ILE A 55 -20.33 -7.46 -5.63
CA ILE A 55 -18.87 -7.60 -5.51
C ILE A 55 -18.17 -6.27 -5.74
N LYS A 56 -18.54 -5.57 -6.84
CA LYS A 56 -17.86 -4.34 -7.26
C LYS A 56 -18.16 -3.15 -6.34
N SER A 57 -19.35 -3.04 -5.79
CA SER A 57 -19.76 -1.88 -4.99
C SER A 57 -19.53 -2.06 -3.49
N VAL A 58 -20.04 -3.16 -2.92
CA VAL A 58 -20.07 -3.36 -1.47
C VAL A 58 -18.82 -4.11 -1.00
N LEU A 59 -18.56 -5.27 -1.59
CA LEU A 59 -17.51 -6.14 -1.05
C LEU A 59 -16.12 -5.57 -1.26
N ALA A 60 -15.85 -4.99 -2.43
CA ALA A 60 -14.54 -4.45 -2.76
C ALA A 60 -14.10 -3.30 -1.82
N SER A 61 -15.04 -2.57 -1.22
CA SER A 61 -14.73 -1.46 -0.31
C SER A 61 -13.93 -1.89 0.95
N LEU A 62 -14.21 -3.08 1.50
CA LEU A 62 -13.56 -3.56 2.71
C LEU A 62 -12.07 -3.85 2.49
N PRO A 63 -11.67 -4.64 1.48
CA PRO A 63 -10.25 -4.86 1.20
C PRO A 63 -9.55 -3.60 0.70
N ILE A 64 -10.22 -2.71 -0.06
CA ILE A 64 -9.64 -1.43 -0.49
C ILE A 64 -9.23 -0.60 0.73
N TYR A 65 -10.09 -0.51 1.75
CA TYR A 65 -9.76 0.19 2.99
C TYR A 65 -8.50 -0.38 3.65
N ALA A 66 -8.37 -1.71 3.70
CA ALA A 66 -7.18 -2.36 4.25
C ALA A 66 -5.93 -2.15 3.38
N LEU A 67 -6.07 -2.20 2.05
CA LEU A 67 -4.98 -1.98 1.09
C LEU A 67 -4.46 -0.54 1.08
N MET A 68 -5.32 0.44 1.40
CA MET A 68 -4.89 1.83 1.57
C MET A 68 -3.97 2.00 2.77
N ALA A 69 -4.18 1.24 3.83
CA ALA A 69 -3.41 1.38 5.07
C ALA A 69 -2.09 0.59 5.04
N GLU A 70 -2.09 -0.63 4.49
CA GLU A 70 -0.95 -1.54 4.56
C GLU A 70 -0.90 -2.50 3.37
N LYS A 71 0.30 -3.01 3.03
CA LYS A 71 0.44 -4.08 2.05
C LYS A 71 -0.13 -5.38 2.60
N LEU A 72 -1.28 -5.80 2.06
CA LEU A 72 -1.85 -7.10 2.41
C LEU A 72 -0.97 -8.26 1.90
N PRO A 73 -0.74 -9.30 2.72
CA PRO A 73 0.02 -10.47 2.28
C PRO A 73 -0.78 -11.26 1.21
N PRO A 74 -0.08 -11.95 0.29
CA PRO A 74 -0.72 -12.62 -0.85
C PRO A 74 -1.85 -13.59 -0.46
N TRP A 75 -1.69 -14.33 0.65
CA TRP A 75 -2.69 -15.28 1.12
C TRP A 75 -4.04 -14.61 1.48
N VAL A 76 -4.04 -13.38 2.00
CA VAL A 76 -5.28 -12.63 2.31
C VAL A 76 -6.02 -12.30 1.03
N ILE A 77 -5.27 -11.81 0.04
CA ILE A 77 -5.81 -11.45 -1.27
C ILE A 77 -6.39 -12.69 -1.96
N GLU A 78 -5.69 -13.82 -1.89
CA GLU A 78 -6.14 -15.09 -2.45
C GLU A 78 -7.40 -15.64 -1.77
N GLU A 79 -7.49 -15.56 -0.44
CA GLU A 79 -8.70 -15.96 0.30
C GLU A 79 -9.90 -15.06 -0.04
N ILE A 80 -9.71 -13.75 -0.10
CA ILE A 80 -10.77 -12.81 -0.51
C ILE A 80 -11.22 -13.08 -1.95
N ASN A 81 -10.27 -13.27 -2.87
CA ASN A 81 -10.58 -13.62 -4.26
C ASN A 81 -11.31 -14.97 -4.36
N SER A 82 -10.94 -15.94 -3.53
CA SER A 82 -11.64 -17.24 -3.44
C SER A 82 -13.09 -17.04 -3.01
N ILE A 83 -13.34 -16.24 -1.97
CA ILE A 83 -14.69 -15.89 -1.52
C ILE A 83 -15.50 -15.23 -2.64
N TYR A 84 -14.94 -14.24 -3.32
CA TYR A 84 -15.61 -13.54 -4.42
C TYR A 84 -15.92 -14.48 -5.58
N ARG A 85 -14.96 -15.33 -5.95
CA ARG A 85 -15.10 -16.31 -7.02
C ARG A 85 -16.21 -17.31 -6.70
N ARG A 86 -16.23 -17.84 -5.48
CA ARG A 86 -17.28 -18.77 -5.02
C ARG A 86 -18.65 -18.10 -5.06
N PHE A 87 -18.76 -16.89 -4.53
CA PHE A 87 -20.02 -16.16 -4.56
C PHE A 87 -20.48 -15.86 -6.00
N PHE A 88 -19.59 -15.37 -6.86
CA PHE A 88 -19.91 -15.00 -8.23
C PHE A 88 -20.40 -16.18 -9.07
N TRP A 89 -19.76 -17.35 -8.95
CA TRP A 89 -20.12 -18.53 -9.74
C TRP A 89 -21.18 -19.40 -9.08
N ALA A 90 -20.98 -19.76 -7.82
CA ALA A 90 -21.82 -20.73 -7.11
C ALA A 90 -22.92 -20.10 -6.25
N GLY A 91 -22.84 -18.81 -5.94
CA GLY A 91 -23.89 -18.12 -5.19
C GLY A 91 -24.09 -18.64 -3.77
N GLY A 92 -23.14 -19.35 -3.18
CA GLY A 92 -23.31 -19.96 -1.85
C GLY A 92 -23.63 -21.45 -1.87
N ASP A 93 -23.76 -22.06 -3.06
CA ASP A 93 -23.75 -23.51 -3.21
C ASP A 93 -22.36 -24.07 -2.82
N THR A 94 -22.35 -25.17 -2.07
CA THR A 94 -21.14 -25.84 -1.59
C THR A 94 -20.31 -26.42 -2.74
N ASP A 95 -20.96 -26.76 -3.85
CA ASP A 95 -20.28 -27.32 -5.01
C ASP A 95 -19.89 -26.25 -6.03
N ILE A 96 -18.60 -25.92 -6.08
CA ILE A 96 -18.03 -24.97 -7.06
C ILE A 96 -17.47 -25.68 -8.30
N ARG A 97 -17.25 -27.00 -8.20
CA ARG A 97 -16.63 -27.82 -9.26
C ARG A 97 -17.48 -27.74 -10.54
N GLY A 98 -16.86 -27.33 -11.64
CA GLY A 98 -17.51 -27.17 -12.95
C GLY A 98 -18.31 -25.88 -13.15
N LYS A 99 -18.49 -25.03 -12.12
CA LYS A 99 -19.26 -23.77 -12.24
C LYS A 99 -18.42 -22.56 -12.65
N CYS A 100 -17.11 -22.61 -12.48
CA CYS A 100 -16.19 -21.55 -12.90
C CYS A 100 -15.96 -21.64 -14.41
N MET A 101 -16.65 -20.82 -15.19
CA MET A 101 -16.55 -20.83 -16.65
C MET A 101 -15.35 -20.05 -17.18
N VAL A 102 -14.90 -19.04 -16.43
CA VAL A 102 -13.87 -18.09 -16.87
C VAL A 102 -12.77 -17.97 -15.83
N ASN A 103 -11.53 -17.79 -16.28
CA ASN A 103 -10.38 -17.52 -15.40
C ASN A 103 -10.63 -16.24 -14.60
N TRP A 104 -10.34 -16.27 -13.29
CA TRP A 104 -10.55 -15.13 -12.40
C TRP A 104 -9.75 -13.91 -12.82
N THR A 105 -8.54 -14.10 -13.37
CA THR A 105 -7.73 -12.98 -13.88
C THR A 105 -8.44 -12.25 -15.02
N LEU A 106 -9.04 -12.99 -15.96
CA LEU A 106 -9.85 -12.41 -17.05
C LEU A 106 -11.12 -11.74 -16.52
N VAL A 107 -11.75 -12.28 -15.48
CA VAL A 107 -12.89 -11.63 -14.81
C VAL A 107 -12.49 -10.26 -14.23
N CYS A 108 -11.27 -10.14 -13.69
CA CYS A 108 -10.75 -8.89 -13.15
C CYS A 108 -10.32 -7.89 -14.23
N SER A 109 -10.02 -8.34 -15.45
CA SER A 109 -9.66 -7.46 -16.55
C SER A 109 -10.77 -6.43 -16.85
N PRO A 110 -10.41 -5.23 -17.36
CA PRO A 110 -11.38 -4.26 -17.83
C PRO A 110 -12.30 -4.83 -18.91
N LYS A 111 -13.50 -4.24 -19.04
CA LYS A 111 -14.49 -4.65 -20.06
C LYS A 111 -13.96 -4.51 -21.48
N GLU A 112 -13.12 -3.51 -21.72
CA GLU A 112 -12.45 -3.24 -23.00
C GLU A 112 -11.54 -4.41 -23.44
N PHE A 113 -11.02 -5.18 -22.48
CA PHE A 113 -10.20 -6.36 -22.72
C PHE A 113 -10.99 -7.68 -22.54
N GLY A 114 -12.32 -7.62 -22.61
CA GLY A 114 -13.19 -8.80 -22.52
C GLY A 114 -13.43 -9.33 -21.10
N GLY A 115 -13.03 -8.58 -20.07
CA GLY A 115 -13.29 -8.94 -18.67
C GLY A 115 -14.59 -8.36 -18.10
N LEU A 116 -14.83 -8.57 -16.80
CA LEU A 116 -16.00 -8.04 -16.08
C LEU A 116 -15.67 -6.79 -15.25
N GLY A 117 -14.40 -6.40 -15.19
CA GLY A 117 -13.89 -5.28 -14.42
C GLY A 117 -14.11 -5.46 -12.93
N VAL A 118 -13.93 -6.66 -12.40
CA VAL A 118 -13.79 -6.88 -10.95
C VAL A 118 -12.42 -6.34 -10.53
N LEU A 119 -12.33 -5.68 -9.38
CA LEU A 119 -11.07 -5.08 -8.96
C LEU A 119 -10.01 -6.16 -8.66
N ASP A 120 -8.85 -6.08 -9.32
CA ASP A 120 -7.68 -6.86 -8.93
C ASP A 120 -7.01 -6.18 -7.73
N PHE A 121 -7.07 -6.83 -6.57
CA PHE A 121 -6.50 -6.29 -5.33
C PHE A 121 -4.98 -6.14 -5.33
N LYS A 122 -4.25 -6.92 -6.14
CA LYS A 122 -2.79 -6.75 -6.25
C LYS A 122 -2.48 -5.44 -6.98
N LEU A 123 -3.14 -5.22 -8.12
CA LEU A 123 -2.99 -3.98 -8.89
C LEU A 123 -3.56 -2.77 -8.16
N ALA A 124 -4.72 -2.90 -7.52
CA ALA A 124 -5.31 -1.83 -6.73
C ALA A 124 -4.42 -1.44 -5.55
N GLY A 125 -3.88 -2.41 -4.81
CA GLY A 125 -2.92 -2.15 -3.75
C GLY A 125 -1.67 -1.44 -4.26
N PHE A 126 -1.12 -1.87 -5.42
CA PHE A 126 -0.01 -1.19 -6.08
C PHE A 126 -0.35 0.28 -6.40
N ALA A 127 -1.45 0.52 -7.10
CA ALA A 127 -1.89 1.87 -7.47
C ALA A 127 -2.13 2.79 -6.26
N LEU A 128 -2.78 2.28 -5.20
CA LEU A 128 -3.02 3.05 -3.98
C LEU A 128 -1.73 3.50 -3.29
N ARG A 129 -0.69 2.65 -3.30
CA ARG A 129 0.62 3.01 -2.74
C ARG A 129 1.38 4.02 -3.61
N VAL A 130 1.20 3.97 -4.93
CA VAL A 130 1.70 5.03 -5.82
C VAL A 130 0.99 6.36 -5.53
N ILE A 131 -0.32 6.35 -5.27
CA ILE A 131 -1.08 7.54 -4.87
C ILE A 131 -0.53 8.14 -3.56
N TRP A 132 -0.12 7.32 -2.59
CA TRP A 132 0.51 7.81 -1.37
C TRP A 132 1.81 8.58 -1.64
N LEU A 133 2.66 8.12 -2.56
CA LEU A 133 3.86 8.86 -2.97
C LEU A 133 3.52 10.21 -3.62
N TRP A 134 2.49 10.22 -4.47
CA TRP A 134 1.98 11.46 -5.08
C TRP A 134 1.48 12.45 -4.01
N MET A 135 0.68 11.94 -3.09
CA MET A 135 0.10 12.69 -1.99
C MET A 135 1.18 13.30 -1.09
N GLN A 136 2.24 12.55 -0.78
CA GLN A 136 3.38 13.05 0.00
C GLN A 136 4.07 14.24 -0.68
N ARG A 137 4.13 14.25 -2.02
CA ARG A 137 4.71 15.35 -2.80
C ARG A 137 3.79 16.54 -3.03
N THR A 138 2.48 16.41 -2.84
CA THR A 138 1.52 17.47 -3.19
C THR A 138 0.84 18.09 -1.99
N ALA A 139 0.61 17.36 -0.91
CA ALA A 139 -0.18 17.84 0.22
C ALA A 139 0.68 18.19 1.45
N GLU A 140 1.33 19.36 1.40
CA GLU A 140 2.27 19.84 2.44
C GLU A 140 1.59 20.09 3.78
N ASP A 141 0.40 20.66 3.75
CA ASP A 141 -0.29 21.16 4.95
C ASP A 141 -0.88 20.04 5.83
N LEU A 142 -0.73 18.79 5.40
CA LEU A 142 -1.29 17.65 6.08
C LEU A 142 -0.23 16.96 6.92
N ALA A 143 -0.58 16.65 8.17
CA ALA A 143 0.33 16.06 9.17
C ALA A 143 0.99 14.73 8.74
N TRP A 144 0.50 14.10 7.67
CA TRP A 144 1.05 12.86 7.12
C TRP A 144 2.08 13.08 6.00
N SER A 145 2.34 14.32 5.56
CA SER A 145 3.38 14.64 4.56
C SER A 145 4.78 14.26 5.03
N GLU A 146 5.03 14.37 6.34
CA GLU A 146 6.29 13.99 6.99
C GLU A 146 6.40 12.50 7.31
N LEU A 147 5.32 11.72 7.12
CA LEU A 147 5.34 10.30 7.43
C LEU A 147 6.23 9.57 6.42
N LYS A 148 7.36 9.03 6.91
CA LYS A 148 8.24 8.17 6.11
C LYS A 148 7.53 6.83 5.84
N LEU A 149 6.85 6.75 4.70
CA LEU A 149 6.26 5.51 4.23
C LEU A 149 7.35 4.62 3.63
N ALA A 150 7.48 3.39 4.13
CA ALA A 150 8.35 2.40 3.51
C ALA A 150 7.77 2.04 2.12
N SER A 151 8.34 2.62 1.06
CA SER A 151 7.97 2.28 -0.32
C SER A 151 8.78 1.08 -0.81
N GLU A 152 8.13 0.21 -1.57
CA GLU A 152 8.84 -0.84 -2.30
C GLU A 152 9.55 -0.26 -3.52
N SER A 153 10.71 -0.80 -3.87
CA SER A 153 11.50 -0.33 -5.01
C SER A 153 10.71 -0.29 -6.32
N GLU A 154 9.83 -1.26 -6.55
CA GLU A 154 8.96 -1.32 -7.73
C GLU A 154 7.95 -0.16 -7.78
N ILE A 155 7.42 0.23 -6.62
CA ILE A 155 6.44 1.31 -6.49
C ILE A 155 7.13 2.65 -6.70
N GLN A 156 8.31 2.82 -6.10
CA GLN A 156 9.14 4.01 -6.29
C GLN A 156 9.54 4.17 -7.76
N ALA A 157 10.06 3.11 -8.38
CA ALA A 157 10.45 3.14 -9.79
C ALA A 157 9.27 3.48 -10.72
N PHE A 158 8.09 2.92 -10.47
CA PHE A 158 6.90 3.26 -11.25
C PHE A 158 6.51 4.73 -11.06
N PHE A 159 6.55 5.24 -9.83
CA PHE A 159 6.25 6.63 -9.53
C PHE A 159 7.25 7.58 -10.20
N ASP A 160 8.54 7.31 -10.08
CA ASP A 160 9.62 8.11 -10.65
C ASP A 160 9.50 8.18 -12.18
N VAL A 161 9.11 7.07 -12.83
CA VAL A 161 8.90 7.05 -14.29
C VAL A 161 7.65 7.81 -14.73
N SER A 162 6.61 7.82 -13.88
CA SER A 162 5.29 8.35 -14.22
C SER A 162 5.13 9.84 -13.92
N VAL A 163 6.06 10.45 -13.16
CA VAL A 163 5.94 11.82 -12.68
C VAL A 163 7.08 12.68 -13.23
N VAL A 164 6.71 13.85 -13.77
CA VAL A 164 7.65 14.92 -14.14
C VAL A 164 7.51 16.04 -13.12
N VAL A 165 8.65 16.58 -12.68
CA VAL A 165 8.69 17.66 -11.69
C VAL A 165 8.98 18.97 -12.39
N MET A 166 8.06 19.93 -12.27
CA MET A 166 8.28 21.30 -12.74
C MET A 166 9.06 22.07 -11.66
N VAL A 167 10.27 22.52 -12.00
CA VAL A 167 11.11 23.28 -11.06
C VAL A 167 10.50 24.65 -10.84
N GLY A 168 9.92 24.86 -9.65
CA GLY A 168 9.51 26.17 -9.16
C GLY A 168 10.66 26.85 -8.40
N LYS A 169 10.46 27.10 -7.10
CA LYS A 169 11.49 27.68 -6.21
C LYS A 169 12.62 26.72 -5.82
N GLY A 170 12.62 25.49 -6.33
CA GLY A 170 13.67 24.48 -6.08
C GLY A 170 13.67 23.84 -4.68
N THR A 171 12.76 24.21 -3.77
CA THR A 171 12.76 23.70 -2.38
C THR A 171 12.31 22.24 -2.25
N ARG A 172 11.66 21.67 -3.27
CA ARG A 172 11.04 20.33 -3.23
C ARG A 172 11.56 19.38 -4.31
N THR A 173 12.37 19.91 -5.22
CA THR A 173 12.93 19.14 -6.33
C THR A 173 14.17 18.43 -5.82
N LEU A 174 14.15 17.10 -5.81
CA LEU A 174 15.34 16.30 -5.60
C LEU A 174 16.21 16.43 -6.83
N PHE A 175 17.22 17.31 -6.75
CA PHE A 175 18.03 17.73 -7.88
C PHE A 175 18.55 16.55 -8.73
N TRP A 176 19.07 15.50 -8.08
CA TRP A 176 19.65 14.34 -8.75
C TRP A 176 18.61 13.31 -9.22
N MET A 177 17.53 13.13 -8.46
CA MET A 177 16.62 11.99 -8.60
C MET A 177 15.33 12.32 -9.34
N ASP A 178 14.85 13.56 -9.22
CA ASP A 178 13.60 13.95 -9.88
C ASP A 178 13.80 14.15 -11.38
N ARG A 179 12.76 13.79 -12.15
CA ARG A 179 12.72 13.99 -13.59
C ARG A 179 12.22 15.38 -13.92
N TRP A 180 13.12 16.35 -13.90
CA TRP A 180 12.79 17.77 -14.13
C TRP A 180 13.41 18.36 -15.39
N ILE A 181 14.27 17.61 -16.10
CA ILE A 181 14.91 18.04 -17.35
C ILE A 181 14.46 17.16 -18.50
N ASP A 182 13.57 17.67 -19.36
CA ASP A 182 12.99 16.95 -20.51
C ASP A 182 12.45 15.54 -20.16
N GLY A 183 11.88 15.41 -18.96
CA GLY A 183 11.36 14.14 -18.45
C GLY A 183 12.43 13.11 -18.05
N LYS A 184 13.68 13.54 -17.83
CA LYS A 184 14.79 12.74 -17.31
C LYS A 184 15.34 13.33 -16.02
N SER A 185 15.99 12.49 -15.22
CA SER A 185 16.76 12.92 -14.05
C SER A 185 18.23 13.14 -14.41
N ILE A 186 18.98 13.85 -13.57
CA ILE A 186 20.42 13.98 -13.77
C ILE A 186 21.12 12.63 -13.58
N SER A 187 20.63 11.79 -12.65
CA SER A 187 21.15 10.43 -12.47
C SER A 187 21.04 9.57 -13.73
N GLU A 188 20.04 9.80 -14.58
CA GLU A 188 19.90 9.12 -15.89
C GLU A 188 20.79 9.71 -16.98
N ILE A 189 21.01 11.03 -16.97
CA ILE A 189 21.80 11.73 -18.00
C ILE A 189 23.31 11.55 -17.75
N ALA A 190 23.74 11.59 -16.49
CA ALA A 190 25.14 11.57 -16.09
C ALA A 190 25.38 10.57 -14.92
N PRO A 191 25.21 9.25 -15.16
CA PRO A 191 25.31 8.24 -14.10
C PRO A 191 26.70 8.19 -13.45
N ALA A 192 27.77 8.37 -14.24
CA ALA A 192 29.15 8.39 -13.72
C ALA A 192 29.42 9.57 -12.77
N VAL A 193 28.70 10.69 -12.91
CA VAL A 193 28.81 11.85 -12.02
C VAL A 193 28.02 11.59 -10.73
N ASN A 194 26.87 10.95 -10.83
CA ASN A 194 26.05 10.56 -9.68
C ASN A 194 26.79 9.54 -8.78
N GLU A 195 27.56 8.62 -9.38
CA GLU A 195 28.38 7.65 -8.63
C GLU A 195 29.62 8.28 -7.97
N ALA A 196 30.11 9.41 -8.49
CA ALA A 196 31.28 10.12 -7.98
C ALA A 196 30.94 11.24 -6.97
N GLY A 197 29.66 11.62 -6.84
CA GLY A 197 29.19 12.67 -5.95
C GLY A 197 29.01 12.22 -4.49
N PRO A 198 28.89 13.17 -3.54
CA PRO A 198 28.51 12.82 -2.18
C PRO A 198 27.11 12.17 -2.23
N VAL A 199 27.00 10.99 -1.63
CA VAL A 199 25.75 10.23 -1.55
C VAL A 199 24.78 11.01 -0.69
N ASP A 200 23.96 11.85 -1.31
CA ASP A 200 22.83 12.48 -0.65
C ASP A 200 21.73 11.43 -0.55
N ASN A 201 21.94 10.48 0.38
CA ASN A 201 20.91 9.55 0.82
C ASN A 201 19.79 10.41 1.39
N GLY A 202 18.71 10.56 0.62
CA GLY A 202 17.53 11.29 1.06
C GLY A 202 17.20 10.97 2.52
N VAL A 203 17.39 11.96 3.38
CA VAL A 203 16.93 12.03 4.77
C VAL A 203 17.53 10.99 5.74
N GLU A 204 18.84 11.09 6.00
CA GLU A 204 19.46 10.69 7.28
C GLU A 204 20.31 11.81 7.90
N SER A 205 19.65 12.82 8.46
CA SER A 205 20.17 13.71 9.51
C SER A 205 18.92 14.25 10.23
N GLU A 206 18.65 14.02 11.52
CA GLU A 206 19.43 14.32 12.71
C GLU A 206 19.09 13.32 13.83
N SER A 207 20.00 12.40 14.16
CA SER A 207 19.93 11.65 15.44
C SER A 207 21.31 11.16 15.92
N ALA A 208 22.38 11.40 15.15
CA ALA A 208 23.72 10.91 15.50
C ALA A 208 24.60 11.98 16.18
N GLU A 209 24.24 13.26 16.14
CA GLU A 209 25.10 14.35 16.65
C GLU A 209 24.93 14.58 18.17
N SER A 210 23.83 14.15 18.78
CA SER A 210 23.61 14.27 20.24
C SER A 210 24.28 13.17 21.07
N ARG A 211 24.99 12.20 20.44
CA ARG A 211 25.63 11.08 21.14
C ARG A 211 27.16 11.17 21.25
N LYS A 212 27.79 12.20 20.68
CA LYS A 212 29.26 12.39 20.79
C LYS A 212 29.72 13.47 21.77
N GLU A 213 28.82 14.31 22.30
CA GLU A 213 29.20 15.37 23.25
C GLU A 213 29.41 14.85 24.69
N ASN A 214 28.93 13.65 25.05
CA ASN A 214 28.97 13.17 26.46
C ASN A 214 30.11 12.19 26.79
N SER A 215 31.22 12.22 26.04
CA SER A 215 32.37 11.31 26.24
C SER A 215 33.72 12.02 26.40
N ARG A 216 33.75 13.26 26.88
CA ARG A 216 34.99 13.87 27.39
C ARG A 216 35.06 13.71 28.91
N LYS A 217 35.70 12.62 29.34
CA LYS A 217 36.18 12.45 30.73
C LYS A 217 37.23 13.53 31.03
N PRO A 218 37.19 14.21 32.18
CA PRO A 218 38.36 14.88 32.71
C PRO A 218 39.20 13.88 33.53
N THR A 219 40.42 13.65 33.08
CA THR A 219 41.53 13.08 33.85
C THR A 219 41.99 14.06 34.94
N LYS A 220 42.08 13.55 36.19
CA LYS A 220 42.96 13.86 37.37
C LYS A 220 43.59 15.28 37.48
N TRP A 221 43.71 15.91 38.64
CA TRP A 221 44.62 15.57 39.75
C TRP A 221 44.26 16.23 41.10
N THR A 222 44.62 15.49 42.16
CA THR A 222 44.92 15.78 43.59
C THR A 222 44.95 17.21 44.14
N HIS A 223 44.47 17.35 45.37
CA HIS A 223 45.30 17.64 46.55
C HIS A 223 44.87 16.74 47.72
#